data_AF-A0A9C8A9Z2-F1
#
_entry.id   AF-A0A9C8A9Z2-F1
#
_cell.length_a   1.000
_cell.length_b   1.000
_cell.length_c   1.000
_cell.angle_alpha   90.00
_cell.angle_beta   90.00
_cell.angle_gamma   90.00
#
_symmetry.space_group_name_H-M   'P 1'
#
loop_
_entity.id
_entity.type
_entity.pdbx_description
1 polymer ?
#
loop_
_entity_poly.entity_id
_entity_poly.type
_entity_poly.pdbx_seq_one_letter_code
_entity_poly.pdbx_strand_id
1 'polypeptide(L)'
;MGNRKQKVLILGALLLLALIVAGCQSEPEIKEVEVTVVVEPTAVPPEPTEEPADQTAFHVAWESGPHSTYDPGHGPNDWCARCHSPQNWNPEATIGRPPNCVSCKFPTSEEFTVGDGNVLIPEEEWKAIPCETCHVMDDNGYAGEMAWLNPIKMEYESVATTTELCEKCHVTTTGNSFGSGVDHRIDFNGSAHLNYGGFLGEEAPPTYCTDCHDPHTTEPLQCVDCHAEDIEKPEHAFGAYASMKDTVTCMACHDASGAEVGPDPADENGIWTTLLTEMGRSGPTTEAIVSHSIVYEVSCDRCHSEGNAYDLTVREADGSIPEPAETE
;
A
#
# COMPACT_ATOMS: atom_id res chain seq x y z
N MET A 1 -27.28 12.14 76.86
CA MET A 1 -28.26 11.13 76.38
C MET A 1 -29.22 11.61 75.26
N GLY A 2 -28.98 12.77 74.61
CA GLY A 2 -29.85 13.27 73.51
C GLY A 2 -29.50 12.77 72.10
N ASN A 3 -28.21 12.63 71.77
CA ASN A 3 -27.77 12.34 70.39
C ASN A 3 -28.02 10.91 69.88
N ARG A 4 -28.29 9.95 70.76
CA ARG A 4 -28.53 8.55 70.34
C ARG A 4 -29.98 8.32 69.92
N LYS A 5 -30.94 9.02 70.55
CA LYS A 5 -32.36 8.94 70.20
C LYS A 5 -32.64 9.61 68.84
N GLN A 6 -31.95 10.72 68.55
CA GLN A 6 -32.09 11.44 67.28
C GLN A 6 -31.56 10.63 66.09
N LYS A 7 -30.45 9.91 66.25
CA LYS A 7 -29.90 9.02 65.21
C LYS A 7 -30.80 7.81 64.93
N VAL A 8 -31.43 7.24 65.96
CA VAL A 8 -32.37 6.12 65.80
C VAL A 8 -33.67 6.56 65.12
N LEU A 9 -34.16 7.77 65.43
CA LEU A 9 -35.33 8.35 64.75
C LEU A 9 -35.08 8.64 63.27
N ILE A 10 -33.89 9.16 62.92
CA ILE A 10 -33.52 9.42 61.53
C ILE A 10 -33.37 8.12 60.74
N LEU A 11 -32.73 7.10 61.32
CA LEU A 11 -32.62 5.79 60.67
C LEU A 11 -33.99 5.11 60.46
N GLY A 12 -34.88 5.22 61.46
CA GLY A 12 -36.24 4.69 61.36
C GLY A 12 -37.07 5.40 60.29
N ALA A 13 -36.95 6.72 60.17
CA ALA A 13 -37.64 7.49 59.15
C ALA A 13 -37.13 7.17 57.73
N LEU A 14 -35.82 6.97 57.55
CA LEU A 14 -35.24 6.56 56.26
C LEU A 14 -35.67 5.16 55.85
N LEU A 15 -35.77 4.23 56.80
CA LEU A 15 -36.24 2.86 56.52
C LEU A 15 -37.74 2.83 56.16
N LEU A 16 -38.55 3.67 56.81
CA LEU A 16 -39.97 3.80 56.49
C LEU A 16 -40.17 4.43 55.10
N LEU A 17 -39.34 5.41 54.73
CA LEU A 17 -39.39 6.06 53.42
C LEU A 17 -39.02 5.06 52.29
N ALA A 18 -38.01 4.20 52.52
CA ALA A 18 -37.63 3.16 51.56
C ALA A 18 -38.74 2.12 51.33
N LEU A 19 -39.51 1.78 52.36
CA LEU A 19 -40.66 0.86 52.25
C LEU A 19 -41.85 1.48 51.49
N ILE A 20 -42.05 2.79 51.56
CA ILE A 20 -43.14 3.48 50.85
C ILE A 20 -42.81 3.60 49.35
N VAL A 21 -41.54 3.77 48.97
CA VAL A 21 -41.13 3.90 47.56
C VAL A 21 -41.17 2.56 46.82
N ALA A 22 -40.98 1.42 47.50
CA ALA A 22 -41.08 0.09 46.89
C ALA A 22 -42.52 -0.43 46.72
N GLY A 23 -43.52 0.25 47.30
CA GLY A 23 -44.93 -0.21 47.32
C GLY A 23 -45.81 0.27 46.16
N CYS A 24 -45.30 1.11 45.25
CA CYS A 24 -46.03 1.60 44.08
C CYS A 24 -45.50 0.95 42.79
N GLN A 25 -45.62 -0.37 42.66
CA GLN A 25 -45.66 -1.00 41.35
C GLN A 25 -47.13 -1.21 40.98
N SER A 26 -47.56 -0.49 39.94
CA SER A 26 -48.88 -0.63 39.34
C SER A 26 -49.07 -2.06 38.81
N GLU A 27 -50.27 -2.59 39.04
CA GLU A 27 -50.73 -3.86 38.48
C GLU A 27 -50.59 -3.84 36.94
N PRO A 28 -50.01 -4.87 36.30
CA PRO A 28 -49.88 -4.90 34.86
C PRO A 28 -51.27 -5.05 34.23
N GLU A 29 -51.64 -4.08 33.40
CA GLU A 29 -52.80 -4.13 32.52
C GLU A 29 -52.64 -5.31 31.55
N ILE A 30 -53.47 -6.34 31.68
CA ILE A 30 -53.52 -7.46 30.74
C ILE A 30 -54.20 -6.94 29.47
N LYS A 31 -53.39 -6.55 28.48
CA LYS A 31 -53.85 -6.43 27.10
C LYS A 31 -53.95 -7.84 26.52
N GLU A 32 -55.14 -8.22 26.09
CA GLU A 32 -55.33 -9.38 25.21
C GLU A 32 -54.52 -9.13 23.93
N VAL A 33 -53.38 -9.80 23.81
CA VAL A 33 -52.60 -9.86 22.57
C VAL A 33 -53.18 -11.02 21.77
N GLU A 34 -53.78 -10.71 20.63
CA GLU A 34 -54.09 -11.70 19.61
C GLU A 34 -52.76 -12.32 19.15
N VAL A 35 -52.49 -13.55 19.59
CA VAL A 35 -51.28 -14.28 19.22
C VAL A 35 -51.45 -14.78 17.79
N THR A 36 -51.04 -13.97 16.82
CA THR A 36 -50.61 -14.48 15.53
C THR A 36 -49.29 -15.21 15.75
N VAL A 37 -49.34 -16.55 15.72
CA VAL A 37 -48.14 -17.38 15.66
C VAL A 37 -47.49 -17.11 14.30
N VAL A 38 -46.59 -16.13 14.25
CA VAL A 38 -45.61 -16.05 13.18
C VAL A 38 -44.59 -17.13 13.51
N VAL A 39 -44.72 -18.28 12.84
CA VAL A 39 -43.64 -19.27 12.80
C VAL A 39 -42.50 -18.55 12.09
N GLU A 40 -41.48 -18.13 12.84
CA GLU A 40 -40.22 -17.71 12.22
C GLU A 40 -39.79 -18.84 11.28
N PRO A 41 -39.53 -18.54 9.99
CA PRO A 41 -38.97 -19.53 9.10
C PRO A 41 -37.75 -20.12 9.79
N THR A 42 -37.70 -21.45 9.89
CA THR A 42 -36.50 -22.18 10.30
C THR A 42 -35.31 -21.53 9.64
N ALA A 43 -34.36 -21.02 10.44
CA ALA A 43 -33.11 -20.47 9.91
C ALA A 43 -32.56 -21.49 8.92
N VAL A 44 -32.39 -21.05 7.67
CA VAL A 44 -31.77 -21.88 6.64
C VAL A 44 -30.44 -22.36 7.24
N PRO A 45 -30.13 -23.67 7.19
CA PRO A 45 -28.82 -24.14 7.60
C PRO A 45 -27.75 -23.25 6.95
N PRO A 46 -26.67 -22.87 7.65
CA PRO A 46 -25.57 -22.18 6.99
C PRO A 46 -25.21 -22.98 5.74
N GLU A 47 -25.01 -22.29 4.62
CA GLU A 47 -24.46 -22.95 3.44
C GLU A 47 -23.25 -23.76 3.87
N PRO A 48 -23.09 -25.01 3.39
CA PRO A 48 -21.88 -25.76 3.62
C PRO A 48 -20.70 -24.84 3.30
N THR A 49 -19.76 -24.70 4.24
CA THR A 49 -18.49 -24.01 3.96
C THR A 49 -17.99 -24.56 2.64
N GLU A 50 -17.86 -23.69 1.62
CA GLU A 50 -17.31 -24.10 0.33
C GLU A 50 -15.98 -24.81 0.62
N GLU A 51 -15.74 -25.95 -0.06
CA GLU A 51 -14.40 -26.54 -0.01
C GLU A 51 -13.39 -25.44 -0.35
N PRO A 52 -12.26 -25.33 0.38
CA PRO A 52 -11.31 -24.26 0.12
C PRO A 52 -10.97 -24.25 -1.37
N ALA A 53 -11.07 -23.06 -1.98
CA ALA A 53 -10.74 -22.90 -3.38
C ALA A 53 -9.36 -23.50 -3.64
N ASP A 54 -9.24 -24.26 -4.72
CA ASP A 54 -7.96 -24.78 -5.19
C ASP A 54 -6.95 -23.61 -5.31
N GLN A 55 -5.92 -23.63 -4.47
CA GLN A 55 -4.92 -22.55 -4.39
C GLN A 55 -3.83 -22.68 -5.48
N THR A 56 -3.92 -23.70 -6.34
CA THR A 56 -2.91 -23.97 -7.39
C THR A 56 -2.64 -22.74 -8.25
N ALA A 57 -3.68 -21.98 -8.62
CA ALA A 57 -3.50 -20.78 -9.43
C ALA A 57 -2.68 -19.69 -8.71
N PHE A 58 -2.92 -19.48 -7.41
CA PHE A 58 -2.18 -18.50 -6.61
C PHE A 58 -0.73 -18.92 -6.37
N HIS A 59 -0.50 -20.22 -6.15
CA HIS A 59 0.87 -20.74 -6.07
C HIS A 59 1.64 -20.54 -7.38
N VAL A 60 1.04 -20.87 -8.52
CA VAL A 60 1.67 -20.66 -9.83
C VAL A 60 1.95 -19.18 -10.08
N ALA A 61 0.99 -18.30 -9.77
CA ALA A 61 1.16 -16.86 -9.87
C ALA A 61 2.31 -16.36 -8.99
N TRP A 62 2.32 -16.73 -7.71
CA TRP A 62 3.35 -16.39 -6.75
C TRP A 62 4.73 -16.89 -7.16
N GLU A 63 4.85 -18.16 -7.56
CA GLU A 63 6.11 -18.77 -8.02
C GLU A 63 6.71 -18.02 -9.21
N SER A 64 5.87 -17.43 -10.07
CA SER A 64 6.31 -16.61 -11.20
C SER A 64 6.57 -15.13 -10.88
N GLY A 65 6.13 -14.67 -9.70
CA GLY A 65 6.21 -13.28 -9.27
C GLY A 65 7.56 -12.91 -8.61
N PRO A 66 7.83 -11.62 -8.39
CA PRO A 66 9.08 -11.16 -7.77
C PRO A 66 9.18 -11.54 -6.28
N HIS A 67 8.05 -11.83 -5.62
CA HIS A 67 8.03 -12.26 -4.21
C HIS A 67 8.55 -13.70 -3.99
N SER A 68 8.69 -14.51 -5.05
CA SER A 68 9.30 -15.85 -4.99
C SER A 68 10.79 -15.87 -5.37
N THR A 69 11.29 -14.78 -5.98
CA THR A 69 12.52 -14.82 -6.77
C THR A 69 13.79 -14.71 -5.90
N TYR A 70 14.81 -15.49 -6.24
CA TYR A 70 16.18 -15.31 -5.75
C TYR A 70 16.96 -14.43 -6.74
N ASP A 71 17.43 -13.27 -6.30
CA ASP A 71 18.19 -12.35 -7.15
C ASP A 71 19.53 -11.93 -6.52
N PRO A 72 20.67 -12.39 -7.07
CA PRO A 72 22.02 -11.97 -6.70
C PRO A 72 22.26 -10.44 -6.64
N GLY A 73 21.63 -9.69 -7.54
CA GLY A 73 21.76 -8.23 -7.65
C GLY A 73 21.01 -7.48 -6.55
N HIS A 74 19.90 -8.04 -6.07
CA HIS A 74 19.10 -7.48 -4.97
C HIS A 74 19.61 -7.88 -3.58
N GLY A 75 20.75 -8.58 -3.51
CA GLY A 75 21.45 -8.88 -2.27
C GLY A 75 20.78 -9.98 -1.46
N PRO A 76 20.89 -11.26 -1.87
CA PRO A 76 20.30 -12.38 -1.15
C PRO A 76 21.13 -12.69 0.09
N ASN A 77 20.97 -11.86 1.11
CA ASN A 77 21.78 -11.88 2.32
C ASN A 77 20.93 -11.73 3.56
N ASP A 78 21.50 -12.08 4.71
CA ASP A 78 20.85 -12.04 6.01
C ASP A 78 20.28 -10.67 6.39
N TRP A 79 20.74 -9.56 5.80
CA TRP A 79 20.18 -8.23 6.05
C TRP A 79 18.93 -7.95 5.19
N CYS A 80 19.01 -8.19 3.88
CA CYS A 80 17.90 -7.98 2.94
C CYS A 80 16.81 -9.05 3.08
N ALA A 81 17.14 -10.23 3.60
CA ALA A 81 16.20 -11.31 3.86
C ALA A 81 15.01 -10.87 4.73
N ARG A 82 15.16 -9.83 5.56
CA ARG A 82 14.04 -9.25 6.30
C ARG A 82 12.79 -9.00 5.44
N CYS A 83 12.98 -8.54 4.19
CA CYS A 83 11.89 -8.20 3.29
C CYS A 83 11.72 -9.19 2.14
N HIS A 84 12.78 -9.89 1.73
CA HIS A 84 12.73 -10.78 0.57
C HIS A 84 12.73 -12.28 0.91
N SER A 85 13.08 -12.63 2.15
CA SER A 85 13.07 -14.00 2.67
C SER A 85 12.84 -14.03 4.19
N PRO A 86 11.74 -13.44 4.70
CA PRO A 86 11.61 -13.09 6.12
C PRO A 86 11.74 -14.29 7.07
N GLN A 87 11.41 -15.49 6.62
CA GLN A 87 11.45 -16.69 7.47
C GLN A 87 12.83 -17.25 7.78
N ASN A 88 13.86 -16.90 7.01
CA ASN A 88 15.25 -17.23 7.32
C ASN A 88 16.08 -15.97 7.60
N TRP A 89 15.41 -14.84 7.83
CA TRP A 89 16.04 -13.60 8.23
C TRP A 89 16.75 -13.75 9.58
N ASN A 90 18.00 -13.28 9.64
CA ASN A 90 18.74 -13.16 10.89
C ASN A 90 18.54 -11.75 11.49
N PRO A 91 17.83 -11.61 12.63
CA PRO A 91 17.58 -10.30 13.24
C PRO A 91 18.84 -9.64 13.82
N GLU A 92 19.94 -10.39 13.98
CA GLU A 92 21.24 -9.86 14.39
C GLU A 92 22.10 -9.39 13.20
N ALA A 93 21.62 -9.57 11.96
CA ALA A 93 22.33 -9.11 10.78
C ALA A 93 22.55 -7.59 10.83
N THR A 94 23.69 -7.15 10.30
CA THR A 94 24.06 -5.74 10.22
C THR A 94 24.67 -5.41 8.87
N ILE A 95 24.56 -4.16 8.46
CA ILE A 95 25.36 -3.65 7.34
C ILE A 95 26.84 -3.71 7.73
N GLY A 96 27.66 -4.26 6.83
CA GLY A 96 29.10 -4.33 6.96
C GLY A 96 29.78 -2.97 6.91
N ARG A 97 31.07 -2.96 7.24
CA ARG A 97 31.86 -1.73 7.19
C ARG A 97 32.34 -1.46 5.76
N PRO A 98 32.51 -0.19 5.36
CA PRO A 98 33.19 0.13 4.11
C PRO A 98 34.55 -0.60 4.02
N PRO A 99 34.91 -1.14 2.84
CA PRO A 99 34.22 -0.99 1.56
C PRO A 99 33.06 -1.96 1.30
N ASN A 100 32.86 -3.00 2.12
CA ASN A 100 31.91 -4.08 1.86
C ASN A 100 30.66 -3.94 2.75
N CYS A 101 29.82 -2.94 2.42
CA CYS A 101 28.66 -2.62 3.25
C CYS A 101 27.55 -3.68 3.14
N VAL A 102 27.24 -4.15 1.94
CA VAL A 102 26.15 -5.11 1.69
C VAL A 102 26.65 -6.27 0.85
N SER A 103 26.21 -7.48 1.19
CA SER A 103 26.53 -8.67 0.42
C SER A 103 25.65 -8.77 -0.82
N CYS A 104 26.16 -8.28 -1.95
CA CYS A 104 25.43 -8.23 -3.23
C CYS A 104 26.38 -8.50 -4.40
N LYS A 105 25.81 -8.92 -5.54
CA LYS A 105 26.52 -8.93 -6.81
C LYS A 105 26.24 -7.63 -7.57
N PHE A 106 27.22 -6.72 -7.56
CA PHE A 106 27.10 -5.47 -8.32
C PHE A 106 27.19 -5.75 -9.83
N PRO A 107 26.48 -4.99 -10.69
CA PRO A 107 26.46 -5.21 -12.15
C PRO A 107 27.84 -5.25 -12.81
N THR A 108 28.81 -4.51 -12.26
CA THR A 108 30.19 -4.43 -12.78
C THR A 108 31.15 -5.44 -12.14
N SER A 109 30.66 -6.32 -11.27
CA SER A 109 31.46 -7.31 -10.53
C SER A 109 31.18 -8.73 -10.99
N GLU A 110 32.25 -9.50 -11.25
CA GLU A 110 32.13 -10.94 -11.55
C GLU A 110 31.77 -11.75 -10.29
N GLU A 111 32.27 -11.32 -9.13
CA GLU A 111 32.09 -11.98 -7.84
C GLU A 111 31.14 -11.19 -6.94
N PHE A 112 30.56 -11.88 -5.96
CA PHE A 112 29.83 -11.21 -4.88
C PHE A 112 30.78 -10.39 -4.02
N THR A 113 30.37 -9.16 -3.70
CA THR A 113 30.91 -8.51 -2.52
C THR A 113 30.27 -9.17 -1.31
N VAL A 114 31.07 -9.51 -0.28
CA VAL A 114 30.56 -10.06 0.98
C VAL A 114 30.88 -9.08 2.10
N GLY A 115 29.84 -8.60 2.76
CA GLY A 115 29.92 -7.71 3.92
C GLY A 115 30.01 -8.47 5.24
N ASP A 116 30.69 -7.87 6.20
CA ASP A 116 30.74 -8.38 7.57
C ASP A 116 29.37 -8.21 8.22
N GLY A 117 28.74 -9.29 8.70
CA GLY A 117 27.48 -9.24 9.42
C GLY A 117 26.22 -9.36 8.57
N ASN A 118 26.33 -9.52 7.25
CA ASN A 118 25.20 -9.81 6.36
C ASN A 118 25.61 -10.86 5.32
N VAL A 119 25.88 -12.09 5.77
CA VAL A 119 26.33 -13.15 4.88
C VAL A 119 25.29 -13.49 3.82
N LEU A 120 25.76 -13.96 2.66
CA LEU A 120 24.87 -14.45 1.61
C LEU A 120 24.11 -15.68 2.11
N ILE A 121 22.82 -15.70 1.81
CA ILE A 121 21.97 -16.87 1.95
C ILE A 121 22.05 -17.65 0.64
N PRO A 122 22.48 -18.92 0.63
CA PRO A 122 22.46 -19.74 -0.57
C PRO A 122 21.06 -19.84 -1.18
N GLU A 123 20.96 -19.97 -2.49
CA GLU A 123 19.67 -20.08 -3.20
C GLU A 123 18.84 -21.26 -2.68
N GLU A 124 19.48 -22.39 -2.37
CA GLU A 124 18.83 -23.57 -1.78
C GLU A 124 18.27 -23.35 -0.37
N GLU A 125 18.74 -22.33 0.34
CA GLU A 125 18.28 -21.95 1.67
C GLU A 125 17.26 -20.80 1.63
N TRP A 126 17.15 -20.09 0.50
CA TRP A 126 16.22 -18.98 0.30
C TRP A 126 14.77 -19.44 0.43
N LYS A 127 14.00 -18.74 1.26
CA LYS A 127 12.59 -19.07 1.52
C LYS A 127 11.61 -18.22 0.74
N ALA A 128 12.11 -17.16 0.10
CA ALA A 128 11.28 -16.15 -0.52
C ALA A 128 10.24 -15.58 0.47
N ILE A 129 9.16 -14.97 -0.02
CA ILE A 129 8.03 -14.52 0.80
C ILE A 129 6.91 -15.55 0.68
N PRO A 130 6.84 -16.57 1.55
CA PRO A 130 5.83 -17.63 1.43
C PRO A 130 4.44 -17.15 1.86
N CYS A 131 3.41 -17.95 1.54
CA CYS A 131 2.01 -17.62 1.78
C CYS A 131 1.72 -17.24 3.24
N GLU A 132 2.31 -17.99 4.18
CA GLU A 132 2.15 -17.73 5.62
C GLU A 132 2.75 -16.41 6.09
N THR A 133 3.58 -15.74 5.28
CA THR A 133 4.03 -14.40 5.62
C THR A 133 2.88 -13.38 5.60
N CYS A 134 1.90 -13.60 4.73
CA CYS A 134 0.78 -12.69 4.45
C CYS A 134 -0.58 -13.23 4.89
N HIS A 135 -0.71 -14.55 5.06
CA HIS A 135 -1.95 -15.23 5.40
C HIS A 135 -1.79 -16.13 6.60
N VAL A 136 -2.83 -16.22 7.43
CA VAL A 136 -2.93 -17.30 8.41
C VAL A 136 -3.22 -18.59 7.67
N MET A 137 -2.31 -19.54 7.73
CA MET A 137 -2.50 -20.87 7.13
C MET A 137 -3.31 -21.78 8.05
N ASP A 138 -4.26 -22.53 7.50
CA ASP A 138 -4.98 -23.57 8.23
C ASP A 138 -4.17 -24.88 8.36
N ASP A 139 -4.68 -25.85 9.12
CA ASP A 139 -4.03 -27.15 9.36
C ASP A 139 -3.81 -27.98 8.09
N ASN A 140 -4.53 -27.67 7.00
CA ASN A 140 -4.40 -28.34 5.70
C ASN A 140 -3.46 -27.58 4.75
N GLY A 141 -2.90 -26.44 5.18
CA GLY A 141 -2.01 -25.61 4.38
C GLY A 141 -2.72 -24.65 3.44
N TYR A 142 -4.00 -24.34 3.66
CA TYR A 142 -4.71 -23.31 2.92
C TYR A 142 -4.53 -21.94 3.55
N ALA A 143 -4.17 -20.95 2.74
CA ALA A 143 -4.18 -19.54 3.11
C ALA A 143 -5.60 -19.05 3.47
N GLY A 144 -5.74 -18.48 4.66
CA GLY A 144 -6.97 -17.89 5.20
C GLY A 144 -6.87 -16.37 5.34
N GLU A 145 -7.24 -15.85 6.52
CA GLU A 145 -7.27 -14.41 6.79
C GLU A 145 -5.91 -13.74 6.61
N MET A 146 -5.94 -12.46 6.22
CA MET A 146 -4.73 -11.66 6.08
C MET A 146 -4.13 -11.33 7.45
N ALA A 147 -2.84 -11.61 7.61
CA ALA A 147 -2.07 -11.27 8.81
C ALA A 147 -0.58 -11.15 8.47
N TRP A 148 0.18 -10.44 9.28
CA TRP A 148 1.64 -10.41 9.17
C TRP A 148 2.26 -11.48 10.07
N LEU A 149 2.94 -12.48 9.52
CA LEU A 149 3.77 -13.37 10.33
C LEU A 149 5.06 -12.65 10.71
N ASN A 150 5.15 -12.23 11.98
CA ASN A 150 6.33 -11.55 12.48
C ASN A 150 7.53 -12.52 12.51
N PRO A 151 8.59 -12.31 11.72
CA PRO A 151 9.70 -13.26 11.61
C PRO A 151 10.58 -13.34 12.87
N ILE A 152 10.46 -12.39 13.81
CA ILE A 152 11.19 -12.42 15.09
C ILE A 152 10.44 -13.28 16.11
N LYS A 153 9.12 -13.08 16.21
CA LYS A 153 8.29 -13.78 17.20
C LYS A 153 7.78 -15.12 16.71
N MET A 154 7.72 -15.30 15.39
CA MET A 154 6.98 -16.39 14.72
C MET A 154 5.52 -16.44 15.15
N GLU A 155 4.91 -15.25 15.26
CA GLU A 155 3.51 -15.06 15.64
C GLU A 155 2.82 -14.16 14.62
N TYR A 156 1.55 -14.46 14.31
CA TYR A 156 0.72 -13.61 13.47
C TYR A 156 0.32 -12.33 14.20
N GLU A 157 0.52 -11.20 13.53
CA GLU A 157 0.03 -9.89 13.93
C GLU A 157 -1.11 -9.49 12.99
N SER A 158 -2.25 -9.13 13.55
CA SER A 158 -3.39 -8.63 12.76
C SER A 158 -3.02 -7.32 12.06
N VAL A 159 -3.41 -7.20 10.80
CA VAL A 159 -3.30 -5.98 10.00
C VAL A 159 -4.70 -5.54 9.57
N ALA A 160 -4.94 -4.24 9.51
CA ALA A 160 -6.25 -3.69 9.18
C ALA A 160 -6.48 -3.58 7.67
N THR A 161 -5.41 -3.46 6.87
CA THR A 161 -5.47 -3.24 5.43
C THR A 161 -4.32 -3.96 4.71
N THR A 162 -4.46 -4.20 3.40
CA THR A 162 -3.36 -4.74 2.59
C THR A 162 -2.18 -3.77 2.57
N THR A 163 -2.43 -2.46 2.55
CA THR A 163 -1.35 -1.45 2.66
C THR A 163 -0.55 -1.61 3.94
N GLU A 164 -1.18 -1.80 5.10
CA GLU A 164 -0.46 -2.03 6.37
C GLU A 164 0.41 -3.29 6.31
N LEU A 165 -0.06 -4.34 5.62
CA LEU A 165 0.73 -5.56 5.40
C LEU A 165 1.93 -5.30 4.48
N CYS A 166 1.73 -4.65 3.34
CA CYS A 166 2.79 -4.30 2.39
C CYS A 166 3.88 -3.42 3.05
N GLU A 167 3.47 -2.47 3.89
CA GLU A 167 4.34 -1.58 4.66
C GLU A 167 5.13 -2.30 5.77
N LYS A 168 4.98 -3.62 5.97
CA LYS A 168 5.93 -4.38 6.81
C LYS A 168 7.29 -4.53 6.12
N CYS A 169 7.31 -4.49 4.78
CA CYS A 169 8.51 -4.65 3.95
C CYS A 169 8.82 -3.40 3.09
N HIS A 170 7.80 -2.74 2.53
CA HIS A 170 7.94 -1.53 1.70
C HIS A 170 8.08 -0.27 2.57
N VAL A 171 9.27 -0.08 3.12
CA VAL A 171 9.56 0.98 4.10
C VAL A 171 10.80 1.79 3.75
N THR A 172 10.84 3.01 4.25
CA THR A 172 12.05 3.83 4.31
C THR A 172 12.63 3.71 5.70
N THR A 173 13.80 3.11 5.79
CA THR A 173 14.56 2.94 7.04
C THR A 173 15.82 3.79 7.07
N THR A 174 16.11 4.55 6.01
CA THR A 174 17.22 5.50 5.95
C THR A 174 17.15 6.52 7.09
N GLY A 175 18.31 7.01 7.54
CA GLY A 175 18.39 7.98 8.64
C GLY A 175 18.25 7.40 10.05
N ASN A 176 18.19 6.07 10.20
CA ASN A 176 18.16 5.44 11.52
C ASN A 176 19.53 5.42 12.22
N SER A 177 19.52 5.23 13.55
CA SER A 177 20.72 5.22 14.39
C SER A 177 21.70 4.07 14.09
N PHE A 178 21.29 3.10 13.27
CA PHE A 178 22.11 1.97 12.86
C PHE A 178 22.82 2.22 11.53
N GLY A 179 22.66 3.41 10.92
CA GLY A 179 23.24 3.74 9.61
C GLY A 179 22.75 2.82 8.50
N SER A 180 21.62 2.16 8.74
CA SER A 180 21.05 1.14 7.90
C SER A 180 19.83 1.73 7.21
N GLY A 181 19.66 1.50 5.92
CA GLY A 181 18.60 2.15 5.21
C GLY A 181 18.33 1.49 3.88
N VAL A 182 17.13 0.98 3.73
CA VAL A 182 16.44 0.83 2.46
C VAL A 182 15.49 2.02 2.31
N ASP A 183 15.45 2.64 1.14
CA ASP A 183 14.43 3.65 0.80
C ASP A 183 13.47 3.01 -0.19
N HIS A 184 12.49 2.25 0.33
CA HIS A 184 11.58 1.43 -0.47
C HIS A 184 10.12 1.69 -0.10
N ARG A 185 9.85 2.78 0.64
CA ARG A 185 8.49 3.19 0.94
C ARG A 185 7.82 3.66 -0.34
N ILE A 186 6.62 3.17 -0.55
CA ILE A 186 5.74 3.64 -1.61
C ILE A 186 4.74 4.59 -0.98
N ASP A 187 4.75 5.85 -1.43
CA ASP A 187 3.83 6.86 -0.95
C ASP A 187 2.77 7.22 -2.00
N PHE A 188 1.51 7.08 -1.61
CA PHE A 188 0.36 7.60 -2.34
C PHE A 188 0.10 9.08 -1.99
N ASN A 189 1.04 9.96 -2.34
CA ASN A 189 0.95 11.39 -1.98
C ASN A 189 0.20 12.25 -3.02
N GLY A 190 -0.24 11.66 -4.13
CA GLY A 190 -0.91 12.38 -5.22
C GLY A 190 -2.41 12.58 -4.97
N SER A 191 -3.03 13.54 -5.66
CA SER A 191 -4.43 13.90 -5.47
C SER A 191 -5.46 13.02 -6.17
N ALA A 192 -5.06 12.23 -7.17
CA ALA A 192 -5.98 11.57 -8.10
C ALA A 192 -6.92 10.55 -7.45
N HIS A 193 -6.43 9.81 -6.46
CA HIS A 193 -7.19 8.76 -5.79
C HIS A 193 -7.47 9.06 -4.30
N LEU A 194 -7.33 10.32 -3.88
CA LEU A 194 -7.64 10.72 -2.51
C LEU A 194 -9.14 10.97 -2.34
N ASN A 195 -9.70 10.46 -1.24
CA ASN A 195 -11.12 10.59 -0.88
C ASN A 195 -11.65 12.04 -0.78
N TYR A 196 -10.79 13.08 -0.74
CA TYR A 196 -11.24 14.48 -0.74
C TYR A 196 -11.49 15.06 -2.15
N GLY A 197 -10.97 14.43 -3.21
CA GLY A 197 -11.28 14.80 -4.60
C GLY A 197 -12.72 14.50 -5.00
N GLY A 198 -13.43 13.74 -4.15
CA GLY A 198 -14.79 13.27 -4.39
C GLY A 198 -14.82 12.00 -5.23
N PHE A 199 -15.87 11.21 -5.04
CA PHE A 199 -16.17 10.08 -5.92
C PHE A 199 -16.53 10.61 -7.31
N LEU A 200 -15.86 10.12 -8.35
CA LEU A 200 -16.37 10.26 -9.71
C LEU A 200 -17.45 9.19 -9.93
N GLY A 201 -18.67 9.46 -9.44
CA GLY A 201 -19.79 8.53 -9.53
C GLY A 201 -20.00 7.70 -8.26
N GLU A 202 -20.37 6.43 -8.43
CA GLU A 202 -20.70 5.51 -7.32
C GLU A 202 -19.52 4.60 -6.92
N GLU A 203 -18.46 4.56 -7.73
CA GLU A 203 -17.29 3.71 -7.50
C GLU A 203 -16.24 4.45 -6.66
N ALA A 204 -15.72 3.76 -5.64
CA ALA A 204 -14.64 4.29 -4.81
C ALA A 204 -13.32 4.29 -5.58
N PRO A 205 -12.50 5.35 -5.48
CA PRO A 205 -11.17 5.34 -6.09
C PRO A 205 -10.27 4.26 -5.43
N PRO A 206 -9.28 3.71 -6.16
CA PRO A 206 -8.28 2.82 -5.60
C PRO A 206 -7.61 3.44 -4.37
N THR A 207 -7.67 2.76 -3.23
CA THR A 207 -7.18 3.27 -1.94
C THR A 207 -6.05 2.40 -1.37
N TYR A 208 -6.01 1.12 -1.74
CA TYR A 208 -5.05 0.14 -1.25
C TYR A 208 -4.15 -0.38 -2.35
N CYS A 209 -2.98 -0.90 -1.97
CA CYS A 209 -2.00 -1.44 -2.93
C CYS A 209 -2.63 -2.51 -3.84
N THR A 210 -3.51 -3.34 -3.27
CA THR A 210 -4.19 -4.43 -3.98
C THR A 210 -5.31 -3.99 -4.91
N ASP A 211 -5.70 -2.72 -4.86
CA ASP A 211 -6.68 -2.17 -5.81
C ASP A 211 -6.03 -1.95 -7.19
N CYS A 212 -4.69 -1.87 -7.23
CA CYS A 212 -3.91 -1.74 -8.47
C CYS A 212 -3.01 -2.95 -8.75
N HIS A 213 -2.56 -3.71 -7.75
CA HIS A 213 -1.64 -4.83 -7.93
C HIS A 213 -2.23 -6.15 -7.42
N ASP A 214 -2.03 -7.24 -8.14
CA ASP A 214 -2.18 -8.57 -7.54
C ASP A 214 -0.92 -8.90 -6.73
N PRO A 215 -0.96 -9.13 -5.41
CA PRO A 215 0.25 -9.40 -4.61
C PRO A 215 0.94 -10.73 -4.94
N HIS A 216 0.25 -11.65 -5.65
CA HIS A 216 0.82 -12.93 -6.07
C HIS A 216 1.66 -12.78 -7.33
N THR A 217 1.19 -12.06 -8.35
CA THR A 217 1.97 -11.80 -9.57
C THR A 217 2.80 -10.52 -9.49
N THR A 218 2.37 -9.56 -8.65
CA THR A 218 2.73 -8.14 -8.58
C THR A 218 2.48 -7.33 -9.84
N GLU A 219 1.85 -7.92 -10.84
CA GLU A 219 1.50 -7.27 -12.09
C GLU A 219 0.50 -6.14 -11.80
N PRO A 220 0.82 -4.87 -12.16
CA PRO A 220 -0.10 -3.77 -11.97
C PRO A 220 -1.18 -3.78 -13.05
N LEU A 221 -2.40 -3.42 -12.65
CA LEU A 221 -3.39 -2.83 -13.55
C LEU A 221 -2.78 -1.61 -14.24
N GLN A 222 -3.09 -1.48 -15.51
CA GLN A 222 -2.77 -0.30 -16.29
C GLN A 222 -3.81 0.78 -16.03
N CYS A 223 -3.43 2.05 -16.17
CA CYS A 223 -4.36 3.18 -15.97
C CYS A 223 -5.62 3.04 -16.85
N VAL A 224 -5.44 2.51 -18.06
CA VAL A 224 -6.52 2.30 -19.04
C VAL A 224 -7.50 1.20 -18.63
N ASP A 225 -7.13 0.30 -17.71
CA ASP A 225 -8.05 -0.74 -17.23
C ASP A 225 -9.22 -0.13 -16.44
N CYS A 226 -9.00 1.04 -15.82
CA CYS A 226 -10.04 1.83 -15.14
C CYS A 226 -10.48 3.05 -15.97
N HIS A 227 -9.57 3.68 -16.72
CA HIS A 227 -9.79 4.97 -17.38
C HIS A 227 -9.99 4.89 -18.90
N ALA A 228 -10.29 3.71 -19.46
CA ALA A 228 -10.45 3.52 -20.92
C ALA A 228 -11.41 4.53 -21.58
N GLU A 229 -12.50 4.92 -20.89
CA GLU A 229 -13.46 5.88 -21.43
C GLU A 229 -13.05 7.35 -21.18
N ASP A 230 -12.31 7.62 -20.09
CA ASP A 230 -11.93 8.97 -19.70
C ASP A 230 -10.88 9.56 -20.63
N ILE A 231 -9.92 8.74 -21.06
CA ILE A 231 -8.79 9.17 -21.91
C ILE A 231 -9.22 9.56 -23.33
N GLU A 232 -10.38 9.07 -23.79
CA GLU A 232 -10.92 9.36 -25.12
C GLU A 232 -11.79 10.64 -25.14
N LYS A 233 -12.07 11.22 -23.97
CA LYS A 233 -12.86 12.45 -23.87
C LYS A 233 -12.07 13.64 -24.45
N PRO A 234 -12.70 14.55 -25.23
CA PRO A 234 -12.04 15.74 -25.76
C PRO A 234 -11.44 16.66 -24.69
N GLU A 235 -11.96 16.61 -23.47
CA GLU A 235 -11.44 17.34 -22.32
C GLU A 235 -10.09 16.80 -21.85
N HIS A 236 -9.85 15.49 -21.99
CA HIS A 236 -8.58 14.90 -21.59
C HIS A 236 -7.47 15.32 -22.56
N ALA A 237 -6.42 15.93 -22.00
CA ALA A 237 -5.29 16.46 -22.75
C ALA A 237 -5.69 17.34 -23.95
N PHE A 238 -6.80 18.09 -23.86
CA PHE A 238 -7.36 18.89 -24.95
C PHE A 238 -7.58 18.10 -26.26
N GLY A 239 -7.92 16.82 -26.13
CA GLY A 239 -8.13 15.89 -27.25
C GLY A 239 -6.83 15.43 -27.92
N ALA A 240 -5.66 15.74 -27.36
CA ALA A 240 -4.36 15.37 -27.91
C ALA A 240 -3.91 13.95 -27.52
N TYR A 241 -4.57 13.27 -26.57
CA TYR A 241 -4.16 11.95 -26.06
C TYR A 241 -3.91 10.93 -27.19
N ALA A 242 -4.83 10.84 -28.16
CA ALA A 242 -4.70 9.92 -29.29
C ALA A 242 -3.41 10.12 -30.12
N SER A 243 -2.83 11.32 -30.10
CA SER A 243 -1.57 11.64 -30.78
C SER A 243 -0.32 11.42 -29.91
N MET A 244 -0.50 11.23 -28.60
CA MET A 244 0.59 11.09 -27.62
C MET A 244 0.68 9.70 -27.01
N LYS A 245 -0.36 8.88 -27.09
CA LYS A 245 -0.45 7.57 -26.42
C LYS A 245 0.69 6.59 -26.71
N ASP A 246 1.34 6.73 -27.87
CA ASP A 246 2.45 5.86 -28.30
C ASP A 246 3.83 6.48 -27.97
N THR A 247 3.87 7.70 -27.43
CA THR A 247 5.11 8.45 -27.16
C THR A 247 5.19 9.04 -25.76
N VAL A 248 4.10 9.07 -24.99
CA VAL A 248 4.01 9.66 -23.65
C VAL A 248 3.22 8.73 -22.74
N THR A 249 3.84 8.31 -21.64
CA THR A 249 3.16 7.54 -20.59
C THR A 249 2.20 8.42 -19.79
N CYS A 250 1.19 7.81 -19.15
CA CYS A 250 0.28 8.54 -18.26
C CYS A 250 1.04 9.29 -17.15
N MET A 251 2.08 8.66 -16.58
CA MET A 251 2.86 9.22 -15.49
C MET A 251 3.75 10.40 -15.90
N ALA A 252 4.11 10.54 -17.17
CA ALA A 252 4.80 11.74 -17.64
C ALA A 252 4.01 13.03 -17.35
N CYS A 253 2.67 12.97 -17.42
CA CYS A 253 1.78 14.09 -17.10
C CYS A 253 1.25 14.02 -15.67
N HIS A 254 0.86 12.83 -15.22
CA HIS A 254 0.13 12.63 -13.97
C HIS A 254 1.03 12.41 -12.74
N ASP A 255 2.37 12.43 -12.88
CA ASP A 255 3.25 12.37 -11.72
C ASP A 255 3.14 13.60 -10.80
N ALA A 256 2.98 13.33 -9.51
CA ALA A 256 2.93 14.31 -8.43
C ALA A 256 4.15 14.24 -7.49
N SER A 257 5.10 13.33 -7.74
CA SER A 257 6.29 13.18 -6.87
C SER A 257 7.25 14.37 -6.96
N GLY A 258 7.15 15.17 -8.03
CA GLY A 258 8.09 16.25 -8.33
C GLY A 258 9.34 15.77 -9.06
N ALA A 259 9.36 14.52 -9.52
CA ALA A 259 10.40 13.97 -10.37
C ALA A 259 10.46 14.68 -11.73
N GLU A 260 11.56 14.48 -12.46
CA GLU A 260 11.73 15.06 -13.79
C GLU A 260 10.84 14.33 -14.81
N VAL A 261 10.67 14.90 -16.00
CA VAL A 261 9.94 14.28 -17.10
C VAL A 261 10.76 14.39 -18.38
N GLY A 262 10.84 13.30 -19.13
CA GLY A 262 11.61 13.25 -20.36
C GLY A 262 11.55 11.86 -21.00
N PRO A 263 12.21 11.68 -22.16
CA PRO A 263 12.36 10.38 -22.79
C PRO A 263 13.15 9.43 -21.89
N ASP A 264 12.68 8.19 -21.77
CA ASP A 264 13.37 7.12 -21.04
C ASP A 264 14.78 6.90 -21.65
N PRO A 265 15.86 7.06 -20.86
CA PRO A 265 17.23 6.85 -21.33
C PRO A 265 17.53 5.43 -21.82
N ALA A 266 16.74 4.43 -21.38
CA ALA A 266 16.91 3.03 -21.74
C ALA A 266 16.02 2.59 -22.92
N ASP A 267 15.02 3.39 -23.30
CA ASP A 267 14.13 3.09 -24.43
C ASP A 267 14.65 3.71 -25.73
N GLU A 268 14.92 2.88 -26.72
CA GLU A 268 15.36 3.32 -28.05
C GLU A 268 14.30 4.17 -28.77
N ASN A 269 13.02 4.02 -28.41
CA ASN A 269 11.92 4.80 -28.97
C ASN A 269 11.74 6.16 -28.29
N GLY A 270 12.41 6.37 -27.14
CA GLY A 270 12.36 7.61 -26.38
C GLY A 270 10.96 7.95 -25.86
N ILE A 271 10.20 6.95 -25.40
CA ILE A 271 8.91 7.17 -24.74
C ILE A 271 9.10 8.09 -23.53
N TRP A 272 8.26 9.13 -23.44
CA TRP A 272 8.29 10.08 -22.35
C TRP A 272 7.71 9.48 -21.07
N THR A 273 8.45 9.61 -19.98
CA THR A 273 8.11 9.06 -18.67
C THR A 273 8.67 9.93 -17.55
N THR A 274 8.36 9.55 -16.31
CA THR A 274 8.90 10.16 -15.10
C THR A 274 10.34 9.68 -14.90
N LEU A 275 11.25 10.62 -14.63
CA LEU A 275 12.68 10.37 -14.48
C LEU A 275 13.16 10.77 -13.08
N LEU A 276 14.04 9.96 -12.50
CA LEU A 276 14.75 10.30 -11.27
C LEU A 276 16.24 10.40 -11.55
N THR A 277 16.82 11.54 -11.17
CA THR A 277 18.27 11.75 -11.23
C THR A 277 18.84 11.65 -9.82
N GLU A 278 19.63 10.61 -9.56
CA GLU A 278 20.27 10.37 -8.28
C GLU A 278 21.78 10.61 -8.32
N MET A 279 22.33 11.12 -7.23
CA MET A 279 23.77 11.37 -7.10
C MET A 279 24.49 10.16 -6.51
N GLY A 280 25.08 9.34 -7.39
CA GLY A 280 25.93 8.22 -7.00
C GLY A 280 27.39 8.59 -6.77
N ARG A 281 28.17 7.64 -6.23
CA ARG A 281 29.65 7.76 -6.10
C ARG A 281 30.36 7.94 -7.46
N SER A 282 29.73 7.47 -8.54
CA SER A 282 30.25 7.54 -9.91
C SER A 282 29.75 8.77 -10.68
N GLY A 283 28.98 9.67 -10.05
CA GLY A 283 28.30 10.78 -10.69
C GLY A 283 26.77 10.63 -10.70
N PRO A 284 26.05 11.59 -11.30
CA PRO A 284 24.60 11.49 -11.46
C PRO A 284 24.23 10.34 -12.38
N THR A 285 23.18 9.62 -12.02
CA THR A 285 22.50 8.62 -12.86
C THR A 285 21.04 9.01 -12.99
N THR A 286 20.53 9.04 -14.21
CA THR A 286 19.12 9.31 -14.51
C THR A 286 18.48 8.05 -15.04
N GLU A 287 17.36 7.66 -14.47
CA GLU A 287 16.60 6.48 -14.88
C GLU A 287 15.09 6.77 -14.88
N ALA A 288 14.36 5.97 -15.65
CA ALA A 288 12.91 5.97 -15.61
C ALA A 288 12.39 5.35 -14.31
N ILE A 289 11.38 5.97 -13.71
CA ILE A 289 10.73 5.49 -12.49
C ILE A 289 9.22 5.35 -12.68
N VAL A 290 8.63 4.45 -11.90
CA VAL A 290 7.17 4.34 -11.77
C VAL A 290 6.76 5.09 -10.51
N SER A 291 6.17 6.27 -10.68
CA SER A 291 5.64 7.05 -9.56
C SER A 291 4.29 6.51 -9.11
N HIS A 292 4.12 6.42 -7.79
CA HIS A 292 2.85 6.05 -7.14
C HIS A 292 2.11 7.29 -6.61
N SER A 293 2.64 8.48 -6.86
CA SER A 293 2.02 9.75 -6.53
C SER A 293 1.39 10.33 -7.80
N ILE A 294 0.07 10.19 -7.91
CA ILE A 294 -0.70 10.51 -9.12
C ILE A 294 -1.54 11.78 -8.89
N VAL A 295 -1.44 12.79 -9.74
CA VAL A 295 -2.25 14.02 -9.70
C VAL A 295 -3.41 13.95 -10.68
N TYR A 296 -4.58 14.47 -10.29
CA TYR A 296 -5.73 14.57 -11.19
C TYR A 296 -5.55 15.71 -12.21
N GLU A 297 -5.24 16.92 -11.73
CA GLU A 297 -5.00 18.09 -12.58
C GLU A 297 -3.53 18.18 -12.96
N VAL A 298 -3.26 18.12 -14.27
CA VAL A 298 -1.91 18.18 -14.82
C VAL A 298 -1.55 19.62 -15.19
N SER A 299 -0.26 19.98 -15.08
CA SER A 299 0.25 21.30 -15.48
C SER A 299 1.05 21.16 -16.78
N CYS A 300 0.60 21.79 -17.87
CA CYS A 300 1.24 21.63 -19.18
C CYS A 300 2.66 22.23 -19.24
N ASP A 301 2.90 23.31 -18.51
CA ASP A 301 4.19 24.00 -18.39
C ASP A 301 5.30 23.13 -17.77
N ARG A 302 4.96 22.02 -17.12
CA ARG A 302 5.92 21.01 -16.64
C ARG A 302 6.80 20.49 -17.79
N CYS A 303 6.20 20.21 -18.94
CA CYS A 303 6.93 19.82 -20.16
C CYS A 303 7.12 21.01 -21.11
N HIS A 304 6.12 21.88 -21.20
CA HIS A 304 6.05 22.96 -22.17
C HIS A 304 6.56 24.30 -21.60
N SER A 305 7.70 24.29 -20.91
CA SER A 305 8.33 25.48 -20.35
C SER A 305 9.37 26.10 -21.29
N GLU A 306 9.65 27.40 -21.10
CA GLU A 306 10.73 28.08 -21.82
C GLU A 306 12.09 27.46 -21.47
N GLY A 307 12.91 27.19 -22.50
CA GLY A 307 14.23 26.59 -22.31
C GLY A 307 14.22 25.09 -22.02
N ASN A 308 13.07 24.42 -22.17
CA ASN A 308 13.00 22.97 -22.18
C ASN A 308 13.94 22.40 -23.27
N ALA A 309 14.70 21.35 -22.94
CA ALA A 309 15.76 20.80 -23.79
C ALA A 309 15.27 20.14 -25.10
N TYR A 310 13.95 19.98 -25.26
CA TYR A 310 13.32 19.28 -26.36
C TYR A 310 12.56 20.21 -27.33
N ASP A 311 12.78 21.53 -27.23
CA ASP A 311 12.21 22.55 -28.11
C ASP A 311 10.67 22.46 -28.26
N LEU A 312 9.98 22.06 -27.19
CA LEU A 312 8.53 21.98 -27.17
C LEU A 312 7.90 23.37 -27.23
N THR A 313 6.71 23.47 -27.84
CA THR A 313 5.94 24.73 -27.86
C THR A 313 5.64 25.14 -26.42
N VAL A 314 6.03 26.35 -26.02
CA VAL A 314 5.78 26.86 -24.67
C VAL A 314 4.27 26.98 -24.43
N ARG A 315 3.82 26.53 -23.25
CA ARG A 315 2.43 26.62 -22.77
C ARG A 315 2.41 27.10 -21.33
N GLU A 316 1.31 27.75 -20.96
CA GLU A 316 0.97 28.02 -19.57
C GLU A 316 0.53 26.72 -18.86
N ALA A 317 0.40 26.76 -17.54
CA ALA A 317 -0.05 25.63 -16.72
C ALA A 317 -1.37 25.01 -17.22
N ASP A 318 -2.30 25.86 -17.68
CA ASP A 318 -3.60 25.45 -18.21
C ASP A 318 -3.56 24.99 -19.68
N GLY A 319 -2.38 24.87 -20.28
CA GLY A 319 -2.18 24.43 -21.66
C GLY A 319 -2.38 25.50 -22.73
N SER A 320 -2.78 26.72 -22.35
CA SER A 320 -2.87 27.85 -23.29
C SER A 320 -1.49 28.28 -23.79
N ILE A 321 -1.46 28.96 -24.95
CA ILE A 321 -0.22 29.53 -25.49
C ILE A 321 -0.01 30.90 -24.82
N PRO A 322 1.17 31.20 -24.24
CA PRO A 322 1.44 32.50 -23.64
C PRO A 322 1.19 33.64 -24.62
N GLU A 323 0.60 34.73 -24.14
CA GLU A 323 0.49 35.94 -24.96
C GLU A 323 1.89 36.46 -25.31
N PRO A 324 2.12 36.92 -26.56
CA PRO A 324 3.40 37.49 -26.92
C PRO A 324 3.69 38.67 -26.00
N ALA A 325 4.87 38.65 -25.34
CA ALA A 325 5.30 39.75 -24.48
C ALA A 325 5.13 41.07 -25.24
N GLU A 326 4.33 42.00 -24.67
CA GLU A 326 4.21 43.33 -25.23
C GLU A 326 5.61 43.93 -25.31
N THR A 327 6.08 44.17 -26.53
CA THR A 327 7.39 44.78 -26.76
C THR A 327 7.37 46.19 -26.18
N GLU A 328 8.06 46.40 -25.05
CA GLU A 328 8.38 47.73 -24.51
C GLU A 328 9.32 48.53 -25.44
#